data_AF-A0A2M6WDJ8-F1
#
_entry.id   AF-A0A2M6WDJ8-F1
#
_cell.length_a   1.000
_cell.length_b   1.000
_cell.length_c   1.000
_cell.angle_alpha   90.00
_cell.angle_beta   90.00
_cell.angle_gamma   90.00
#
_symmetry.space_group_name_H-M   'P 1'
#
loop_
_entity.id
_entity.type
_entity.pdbx_description
1 polymer ?
#
loop_
_entity_poly.entity_id
_entity_poly.type
_entity_poly.pdbx_seq_one_letter_code
_entity_poly.pdbx_strand_id
1 'polypeptide(L)' 'MTIATLVGSIVKLINIAIPILLGIAVLGLFFGIAKYSFSFGSEESRKSAKDIMIWGVVALFFMVSIWGILTLLQNTFLL' A
#
# COMPACT_ATOMS: atom_id res chain seq x y z
N MET A 1 21.57 -16.05 20.23
CA MET A 1 20.59 -15.49 19.28
C MET A 1 20.77 -16.21 17.95
N THR A 2 19.80 -17.00 17.51
CA THR A 2 19.91 -17.72 16.24
C THR A 2 19.40 -16.84 15.10
N ILE A 3 19.88 -17.05 13.87
CA ILE A 3 19.42 -16.30 12.67
C ILE A 3 17.89 -16.36 12.55
N ALA A 4 17.28 -17.48 12.96
CA ALA A 4 15.83 -17.65 13.04
C ALA A 4 15.13 -16.57 13.90
N THR A 5 15.73 -16.15 15.02
CA THR A 5 15.16 -15.10 15.89
C THR A 5 15.20 -13.71 15.25
N LEU A 6 16.24 -13.40 14.46
CA LEU A 6 16.32 -12.15 13.71
C LEU A 6 15.30 -12.11 12.58
N VAL A 7 15.22 -13.19 11.79
CA VAL A 7 14.24 -13.32 10.70
C VAL A 7 12.81 -13.23 11.23
N GLY A 8 12.49 -13.95 12.31
CA GLY A 8 11.17 -13.89 12.93
C GLY A 8 10.79 -12.50 13.46
N SER A 9 11.77 -11.71 13.91
CA SER A 9 11.54 -10.33 14.37
C SER A 9 11.23 -9.38 13.20
N ILE A 10 11.96 -9.52 12.08
CA ILE A 10 11.70 -8.74 10.86
C ILE A 10 10.32 -9.09 10.30
N VAL A 11 9.96 -10.37 10.24
CA VAL A 11 8.65 -10.82 9.74
C VAL A 11 7.51 -10.24 10.59
N LYS A 12 7.66 -10.22 11.92
CA LYS A 12 6.67 -9.58 12.82
C LYS A 12 6.50 -8.09 12.52
N LEU A 13 7.59 -7.36 12.32
CA LEU A 13 7.53 -5.93 11.98
C LEU A 13 6.82 -5.70 10.64
N ILE A 14 7.15 -6.50 9.62
CA ILE A 14 6.51 -6.42 8.30
C ILE A 14 5.01 -6.70 8.40
N ASN A 15 4.61 -7.73 9.15
CA ASN A 15 3.20 -8.09 9.33
C ASN A 15 2.38 -6.98 10.00
N ILE A 16 3.00 -6.17 10.87
CA ILE A 16 2.35 -5.00 11.48
C ILE A 16 2.35 -3.82 10.50
N ALA A 17 3.43 -3.64 9.73
CA ALA A 17 3.56 -2.54 8.78
C ALA A 17 2.57 -2.64 7.60
N ILE A 18 2.33 -3.84 7.06
CA ILE A 18 1.44 -4.05 5.90
C ILE A 18 0.05 -3.41 6.10
N PRO A 19 -0.74 -3.73 7.15
CA PRO A 19 -2.07 -3.15 7.33
C PRO A 19 -2.03 -1.63 7.54
N ILE A 20 -0.99 -1.11 8.21
CA ILE A 20 -0.80 0.34 8.41
C ILE A 20 -0.58 1.02 7.06
N LEU A 21 0.34 0.48 6.26
CA LEU A 21 0.66 0.99 4.93
C LEU A 21 -0.54 0.92 3.97
N LEU A 22 -1.32 -0.15 4.03
CA LEU A 22 -2.57 -0.28 3.29
C LEU A 22 -3.55 0.84 3.68
N GLY A 23 -3.72 1.09 4.99
CA GLY A 23 -4.56 2.18 5.50
C GLY A 23 -4.10 3.56 4.99
N ILE A 24 -2.80 3.83 5.02
CA ILE A 24 -2.22 5.08 4.50
C ILE A 24 -2.47 5.22 2.99
N ALA A 25 -2.28 4.15 2.23
CA ALA A 25 -2.49 4.16 0.78
C ALA A 25 -3.96 4.42 0.43
N VAL A 26 -4.91 3.83 1.17
CA VAL A 26 -6.35 4.13 1.05
C VAL A 26 -6.65 5.59 1.38
N LEU A 27 -6.11 6.10 2.49
CA LEU A 27 -6.27 7.51 2.88
C LEU A 27 -5.68 8.47 1.82
N GLY A 28 -4.52 8.14 1.26
CA GLY A 28 -3.89 8.90 0.18
C GLY A 28 -4.76 8.95 -1.09
N LEU A 29 -5.45 7.85 -1.40
CA LEU A 29 -6.42 7.79 -2.50
C LEU A 29 -7.62 8.71 -2.25
N PHE A 30 -8.21 8.66 -1.05
CA PHE A 30 -9.29 9.57 -0.67
C PHE A 30 -8.84 11.04 -0.68
N PHE A 31 -7.61 11.32 -0.24
CA PHE A 31 -7.04 12.66 -0.31
C PHE A 31 -6.86 13.13 -1.76
N GLY A 32 -6.41 12.26 -2.66
CA GLY A 32 -6.33 12.54 -4.10
C GLY A 32 -7.69 12.90 -4.70
N ILE A 33 -8.74 12.13 -4.36
CA ILE A 33 -10.12 12.39 -4.78
C ILE A 33 -10.62 13.74 -4.25
N ALA A 34 -10.43 14.00 -2.94
CA ALA A 34 -10.82 15.27 -2.33
C ALA A 34 -10.10 16.44 -3.00
N LYS A 35 -8.78 16.35 -3.18
CA LYS A 35 -7.98 17.37 -3.86
C LYS A 35 -8.46 17.59 -5.30
N TYR A 36 -8.79 16.53 -6.04
CA TYR A 36 -9.32 16.65 -7.40
C TYR A 36 -10.67 17.38 -7.41
N SER A 37 -11.53 17.08 -6.44
CA SER A 37 -12.84 17.73 -6.29
C SER A 37 -12.74 19.21 -5.92
N PHE A 38 -11.74 19.63 -5.13
CA PHE A 38 -11.56 21.03 -4.74
C PHE A 38 -10.71 21.85 -5.72
N SER A 39 -10.07 21.22 -6.73
CA SER A 39 -9.19 21.89 -7.70
C SER A 39 -9.96 22.61 -8.82
N PHE A 40 -10.96 23.42 -8.48
CA PHE A 40 -11.71 24.21 -9.47
C PHE A 40 -10.84 25.33 -10.05
N GLY A 41 -10.66 25.35 -11.37
CA GLY A 41 -10.10 26.49 -12.11
C GLY A 41 -8.64 26.39 -12.54
N SER A 42 -7.81 25.51 -11.97
CA SER A 42 -6.41 25.32 -12.37
C SER A 42 -6.17 23.92 -12.94
N GLU A 43 -5.78 23.87 -14.22
CA GLU A 43 -5.43 22.62 -14.92
C GLU A 43 -4.27 21.88 -14.23
N GLU A 44 -3.32 22.64 -13.69
CA GLU A 44 -2.15 22.13 -12.97
C GLU A 44 -2.54 21.42 -11.65
N SER A 45 -3.47 21.98 -10.88
CA SER A 45 -3.91 21.35 -9.63
C SER A 45 -4.73 20.08 -9.88
N ARG A 46 -5.52 20.06 -10.97
CA ARG A 46 -6.19 18.84 -11.43
C ARG A 46 -5.20 17.75 -11.83
N LYS A 47 -4.11 18.10 -12.54
CA LYS A 47 -3.07 17.14 -12.93
C LYS A 47 -2.37 16.57 -11.70
N SER A 48 -1.94 17.42 -10.77
CA SER A 48 -1.33 16.99 -9.50
C SER A 48 -2.26 16.08 -8.68
N ALA A 49 -3.56 16.38 -8.62
CA ALA A 49 -4.51 15.54 -7.91
C ALA A 49 -4.69 14.16 -8.56
N LYS A 50 -4.74 14.10 -9.91
CA LYS A 50 -4.77 12.84 -10.65
C LYS A 50 -3.51 11.99 -10.40
N ASP A 51 -2.33 12.61 -10.38
CA ASP A 51 -1.08 11.91 -10.12
C ASP A 51 -1.10 11.26 -8.73
N ILE A 52 -1.59 11.96 -7.70
CA ILE A 52 -1.75 11.39 -6.35
C ILE A 52 -2.69 10.18 -6.36
N MET A 53 -3.81 10.25 -7.09
CA MET A 53 -4.74 9.12 -7.21
C MET A 53 -4.08 7.91 -7.88
N ILE A 54 -3.34 8.12 -8.98
CA ILE A 54 -2.65 7.06 -9.71
C ILE A 54 -1.60 6.41 -8.81
N TRP A 55 -0.74 7.21 -8.16
CA TRP A 55 0.27 6.67 -7.25
C TRP A 55 -0.32 5.93 -6.06
N GLY A 56 -1.46 6.40 -5.52
CA GLY A 56 -2.21 5.69 -4.48
C GLY A 56 -2.70 4.31 -4.94
N VAL A 57 -3.29 4.23 -6.13
CA VAL A 57 -3.74 2.95 -6.73
C VAL A 57 -2.57 2.02 -7.00
N VAL A 58 -1.47 2.53 -7.55
CA VAL A 58 -0.27 1.73 -7.83
C VAL A 58 0.32 1.17 -6.53
N ALA A 59 0.43 1.98 -5.49
CA ALA A 59 0.90 1.53 -4.18
C ALA A 59 0.01 0.41 -3.60
N LEU A 60 -1.32 0.59 -3.65
CA LEU A 60 -2.27 -0.46 -3.21
C LEU A 60 -2.12 -1.74 -4.03
N PHE A 61 -1.98 -1.63 -5.35
CA PHE A 61 -1.83 -2.78 -6.22
C PHE A 61 -0.60 -3.62 -5.84
N PHE A 62 0.56 -2.98 -5.63
CA PHE A 62 1.77 -3.70 -5.22
C PHE A 62 1.63 -4.32 -3.83
N MET A 63 1.07 -3.59 -2.87
CA MET A 63 0.86 -4.10 -1.51
C MET A 63 -0.02 -5.36 -1.50
N VAL A 64 -1.16 -5.31 -2.20
CA VAL A 64 -2.10 -6.43 -2.26
C VAL A 64 -1.53 -7.57 -3.09
N SER A 65 -0.84 -7.29 -4.20
CA SER A 65 -0.26 -8.33 -5.07
C SER A 65 0.83 -9.12 -4.36
N ILE A 66 1.77 -8.44 -3.69
CA ILE A 66 2.85 -9.13 -2.97
C ILE A 66 2.27 -9.97 -1.83
N TRP A 67 1.37 -9.40 -1.01
CA TRP A 67 0.76 -10.13 0.10
C TRP A 67 -0.11 -11.30 -0.36
N GLY A 68 -0.86 -11.14 -1.44
CA GLY A 68 -1.67 -12.19 -2.05
C GLY A 68 -0.83 -13.35 -2.55
N ILE A 69 0.30 -13.07 -3.23
CA ILE A 69 1.25 -14.10 -3.68
C ILE A 69 1.87 -14.82 -2.48
N LEU A 70 2.30 -14.09 -1.45
CA LEU A 70 2.86 -14.71 -0.23
C LEU A 70 1.85 -15.62 0.45
N THR A 71 0.60 -15.19 0.55
CA THR A 71 -0.50 -15.97 1.15
C THR A 71 -0.79 -17.22 0.31
N LEU A 72 -0.84 -17.10 -1.01
CA LEU A 72 -1.00 -18.24 -1.91
C LEU A 72 0.16 -19.22 -1.78
N LEU A 73 1.40 -18.74 -1.72
CA LEU A 73 2.58 -19.58 -1.59
C LEU A 73 2.59 -20.33 -0.25
N GLN A 74 2.27 -19.63 0.85
CA GLN A 74 2.14 -20.25 2.17
C GLN A 74 1.04 -21.31 2.17
N ASN A 75 -0.15 -20.98 1.67
CA ASN A 75 -1.27 -21.92 1.62
C ASN A 75 -1.08 -23.05 0.60
N THR A 76 -0.15 -22.96 -0.34
CA THR A 76 0.07 -24.05 -1.32
C THR A 76 1.20 -24.97 -0.90
N PHE A 77 2.26 -24.44 -0.30
CA PHE A 77 3.49 -25.18 0.00
C PHE A 77 3.71 -25.47 1.50
N LEU A 78 2.99 -24.79 2.40
CA LEU A 78 3.06 -24.99 3.85
C LEU A 78 1.76 -25.60 4.43
N LEU A 79 0.83 -26.02 3.55
CA LEU A 79 -0.25 -26.96 3.89
C LEU A 79 0.28 -28.39 4.00
#